data_AF-A0A813FD92-F1
#
_entry.id   AF-A0A813FD92-F1
#
_cell.length_a   1.000
_cell.length_b   1.000
_cell.length_c   1.000
_cell.angle_alpha   90.00
_cell.angle_beta   90.00
_cell.angle_gamma   90.00
#
_symmetry.space_group_name_H-M   'P 1'
#
loop_
_entity.id
_entity.type
_entity.pdbx_description
1 polymer ?
#
loop_
_entity_poly.entity_id
_entity_poly.type
_entity_poly.pdbx_seq_one_letter_code
_entity_poly.pdbx_strand_id
1 'polypeptide(L)'
;MLLDGEAAAATWGRIKTLADTGLKSFFDQLAKDPDLVERINATYPKKIVKHIGFENVAQDAASEDQKLTVDLNRKKLANIKELLDDMCPSFLHEVQEFMTLTEEELVPRELQRLSECIGSDLTSHHRQNNIDYRFLDYPSHFGSATRCAAHKDTSTLTIIIPDAVRGLETMSRVSEEPNAPCKWVSAPGGEVTTLHGIMVQISSNDKLAATEHRVVDAPAVNGLVPRQTCIAVFVDPDLDTNISPRVPPGTISRYHVVVSPKGLKTMLNQQATSGEEGKKATQDEIVARVRIPQGCLTPREVFCDSGPRDKGEYEYRLEACRCCTGCQKRKGETARESERLSGRNPPKATQCQESTSLGWKRSWTPEKLPCPLKLSRLSRDADTGSDAEIP
;
A
#
# COMPACT_ATOMS: atom_id res chain seq x y z
N MET A 1 14.49 4.25 -17.49
CA MET A 1 15.93 4.02 -17.73
C MET A 1 16.34 2.67 -17.14
N LEU A 2 16.30 1.65 -17.98
CA LEU A 2 16.65 0.26 -17.70
C LEU A 2 18.18 0.10 -17.79
N LEU A 3 18.75 -0.74 -16.93
CA LEU A 3 19.97 -1.52 -17.15
C LEU A 3 20.84 -1.08 -18.36
N ASP A 4 21.89 -0.29 -18.13
CA ASP A 4 22.80 0.16 -19.19
C ASP A 4 23.81 -0.97 -19.53
N GLY A 5 23.80 -1.45 -20.78
CA GLY A 5 24.75 -2.45 -21.28
C GLY A 5 24.09 -3.66 -21.97
N GLU A 6 24.87 -4.38 -22.78
CA GLU A 6 24.39 -5.50 -23.60
C GLU A 6 23.89 -6.69 -22.76
N ALA A 7 24.60 -7.04 -21.68
CA ALA A 7 24.17 -8.08 -20.73
C ALA A 7 22.84 -7.72 -20.06
N ALA A 8 22.67 -6.44 -19.78
CA ALA A 8 21.55 -5.87 -19.08
C ALA A 8 20.29 -5.82 -19.99
N ALA A 9 20.49 -5.58 -21.29
CA ALA A 9 19.46 -5.75 -22.32
C ALA A 9 19.07 -7.22 -22.53
N ALA A 10 20.03 -8.15 -22.50
CA ALA A 10 19.74 -9.59 -22.62
C ALA A 10 18.92 -10.10 -21.42
N THR A 11 19.29 -9.73 -20.19
CA THR A 11 18.51 -10.00 -18.97
C THR A 11 17.09 -9.50 -19.13
N TRP A 12 16.89 -8.25 -19.59
CA TRP A 12 15.55 -7.72 -19.82
C TRP A 12 14.76 -8.47 -20.90
N GLY A 13 15.42 -8.85 -21.99
CA GLY A 13 14.78 -9.64 -23.04
C GLY A 13 14.19 -10.95 -22.50
N ARG A 14 14.89 -11.61 -21.58
CA ARG A 14 14.45 -12.87 -20.96
C ARG A 14 13.30 -12.66 -19.99
N ILE A 15 13.39 -11.67 -19.11
CA ILE A 15 12.30 -11.32 -18.19
C ILE A 15 11.01 -10.99 -18.97
N LYS A 16 11.15 -10.22 -20.05
CA LYS A 16 10.03 -9.85 -20.91
C LYS A 16 9.44 -11.06 -21.64
N THR A 17 10.28 -11.98 -22.12
CA THR A 17 9.83 -13.21 -22.76
C THR A 17 8.95 -14.04 -21.81
N LEU A 18 9.35 -14.19 -20.54
CA LEU A 18 8.52 -14.87 -19.54
C LEU A 18 7.14 -14.18 -19.40
N ALA A 19 7.11 -12.86 -19.27
CA ALA A 19 5.86 -12.11 -19.11
C ALA A 19 4.95 -12.19 -20.35
N ASP A 20 5.53 -12.13 -21.56
CA ASP A 20 4.79 -12.08 -22.82
C ASP A 20 4.24 -13.44 -23.26
N THR A 21 5.04 -14.52 -23.17
CA THR A 21 4.69 -15.84 -23.70
C THR A 21 4.71 -16.95 -22.65
N GLY A 22 5.72 -16.97 -21.77
CA GLY A 22 5.88 -18.03 -20.75
C GLY A 22 4.67 -18.13 -19.82
N LEU A 23 4.17 -16.99 -19.33
CA LEU A 23 2.98 -16.96 -18.48
C LEU A 23 1.72 -17.42 -19.19
N LYS A 24 1.49 -16.99 -20.43
CA LYS A 24 0.30 -17.39 -21.19
C LYS A 24 0.26 -18.90 -21.37
N SER A 25 1.40 -19.51 -21.74
CA SER A 25 1.54 -20.96 -21.86
C SER A 25 1.28 -21.67 -20.53
N PHE A 26 1.83 -21.15 -19.42
CA PHE A 26 1.62 -21.72 -18.10
C PHE A 26 0.15 -21.66 -17.65
N PHE A 27 -0.51 -20.50 -17.79
CA PHE A 27 -1.92 -20.36 -17.45
C PHE A 27 -2.83 -21.18 -18.38
N ASP A 28 -2.48 -21.34 -19.66
CA ASP A 28 -3.18 -22.26 -20.57
C ASP A 28 -3.07 -23.72 -20.10
N GLN A 29 -1.92 -24.11 -19.56
CA GLN A 29 -1.75 -25.44 -18.98
C GLN A 29 -2.58 -25.62 -17.70
N LEU A 30 -2.59 -24.63 -16.80
CA LEU A 30 -3.45 -24.66 -15.62
C LEU A 30 -4.95 -24.73 -15.97
N ALA A 31 -5.36 -24.05 -17.04
CA ALA A 31 -6.75 -24.10 -17.51
C ALA A 31 -7.15 -25.47 -18.09
N LYS A 32 -6.19 -26.19 -18.69
CA LYS A 32 -6.40 -27.53 -19.25
C LYS A 32 -6.38 -28.64 -18.20
N ASP A 33 -5.73 -28.42 -17.05
CA ASP A 33 -5.56 -29.41 -16.00
C ASP A 33 -5.98 -28.84 -14.62
N PRO A 34 -7.29 -28.87 -14.30
CA PRO A 34 -7.78 -28.46 -12.98
C PRO A 34 -7.19 -29.29 -11.83
N ASP A 35 -6.89 -30.57 -12.07
CA ASP A 35 -6.29 -31.45 -11.05
C ASP A 35 -4.87 -30.99 -10.69
N LEU A 36 -4.12 -30.43 -11.64
CA LEU A 36 -2.84 -29.76 -11.35
C LEU A 36 -3.03 -28.58 -10.39
N VAL A 37 -4.07 -27.76 -10.57
CA VAL A 37 -4.35 -26.64 -9.68
C VAL A 37 -4.65 -27.12 -8.26
N GLU A 38 -5.45 -28.19 -8.12
CA GLU A 38 -5.73 -28.80 -6.82
C GLU A 38 -4.47 -29.36 -6.17
N ARG A 39 -3.65 -30.10 -6.93
CA ARG A 39 -2.36 -30.63 -6.46
C ARG A 39 -1.41 -29.53 -6.01
N ILE A 40 -1.26 -28.45 -6.78
CA ILE A 40 -0.44 -27.28 -6.40
C ILE A 40 -0.96 -26.68 -5.09
N ASN A 41 -2.27 -26.45 -4.98
CA ASN A 41 -2.88 -25.87 -3.79
C ASN A 41 -2.82 -26.79 -2.56
N ALA A 42 -2.74 -28.11 -2.74
CA ALA A 42 -2.57 -29.07 -1.64
C ALA A 42 -1.18 -29.04 -1.00
N THR A 43 -0.15 -28.53 -1.70
CA THR A 43 1.23 -28.48 -1.17
C THR A 43 1.47 -27.37 -0.15
N TYR A 44 0.53 -26.42 -0.01
CA TYR A 44 0.72 -25.26 0.87
C TYR A 44 -0.56 -24.90 1.62
N PRO A 45 -0.50 -24.55 2.93
CA PRO A 45 -1.71 -24.25 3.72
C PRO A 45 -2.54 -23.07 3.19
N LYS A 46 -1.92 -22.17 2.42
CA LYS A 46 -2.59 -21.06 1.74
C LYS A 46 -2.61 -21.37 0.25
N LYS A 47 -3.74 -21.12 -0.41
CA LYS A 47 -3.86 -21.28 -1.87
C LYS A 47 -2.74 -20.51 -2.59
N ILE A 48 -1.99 -21.23 -3.41
CA ILE A 48 -0.97 -20.70 -4.32
C ILE A 48 -1.66 -20.18 -5.58
N VAL A 49 -2.53 -21.00 -6.17
CA VAL A 49 -3.35 -20.63 -7.33
C VAL A 49 -4.72 -20.18 -6.85
N LYS A 50 -5.13 -19.00 -7.27
CA LYS A 50 -6.42 -18.39 -6.94
C LYS A 50 -7.16 -18.10 -8.24
N HIS A 51 -8.35 -18.66 -8.38
CA HIS A 51 -9.23 -18.40 -9.51
C HIS A 51 -9.94 -17.06 -9.35
N ILE A 52 -10.56 -16.62 -10.45
CA ILE A 52 -11.41 -15.43 -10.55
C ILE A 52 -12.39 -15.37 -9.37
N GLY A 53 -12.52 -14.19 -8.76
CA GLY A 53 -13.46 -13.93 -7.66
C GLY A 53 -12.97 -14.31 -6.26
N PHE A 54 -11.91 -15.12 -6.09
CA PHE A 54 -11.49 -15.57 -4.76
C PHE A 54 -10.79 -14.50 -3.90
N GLU A 55 -10.32 -13.39 -4.47
CA GLU A 55 -9.54 -12.39 -3.71
C GLU A 55 -10.41 -11.31 -3.02
N ASN A 56 -11.66 -11.11 -3.44
CA ASN A 56 -12.49 -9.97 -2.99
C ASN A 56 -13.93 -10.30 -2.56
N VAL A 57 -14.30 -11.56 -2.29
CA VAL A 57 -15.68 -12.01 -1.92
C VAL A 57 -16.32 -11.22 -0.75
N ALA A 58 -15.54 -10.44 0.00
CA ALA A 58 -16.00 -9.66 1.14
C ALA A 58 -16.01 -8.13 0.94
N GLN A 59 -15.72 -7.59 -0.25
CA GLN A 59 -16.13 -6.24 -0.65
C GLN A 59 -17.24 -6.44 -1.67
N ASP A 60 -18.41 -5.83 -1.45
CA ASP A 60 -19.61 -5.84 -2.30
C ASP A 60 -19.52 -6.73 -3.54
N ALA A 61 -20.35 -7.78 -3.62
CA ALA A 61 -20.40 -8.78 -4.70
C ALA A 61 -20.49 -8.23 -6.16
N ALA A 62 -20.51 -6.90 -6.33
CA ALA A 62 -20.43 -6.17 -7.59
C ALA A 62 -19.00 -5.85 -8.09
N SER A 63 -17.91 -6.10 -7.34
CA SER A 63 -16.54 -5.81 -7.79
C SER A 63 -15.54 -6.95 -7.59
N GLU A 64 -15.87 -8.14 -8.10
CA GLU A 64 -14.92 -9.25 -8.14
C GLU A 64 -13.81 -8.99 -9.17
N ASP A 65 -12.56 -8.99 -8.71
CA ASP A 65 -11.38 -8.92 -9.58
C ASP A 65 -11.40 -10.07 -10.60
N GLN A 66 -11.43 -9.71 -11.88
CA GLN A 66 -11.42 -10.66 -13.00
C GLN A 66 -10.00 -11.06 -13.38
N LYS A 67 -9.35 -11.80 -12.48
CA LYS A 67 -7.97 -12.28 -12.66
C LYS A 67 -7.76 -13.68 -12.07
N LEU A 68 -6.88 -14.44 -12.70
CA LEU A 68 -6.26 -15.62 -12.11
C LEU A 68 -4.89 -15.24 -11.56
N THR A 69 -4.57 -15.77 -10.39
CA THR A 69 -3.36 -15.40 -9.67
C THR A 69 -2.59 -16.65 -9.26
N VAL A 70 -1.27 -16.66 -9.46
CA VAL A 70 -0.36 -17.62 -8.85
C VAL A 70 0.64 -16.87 -7.98
N ASP A 71 0.54 -17.04 -6.66
CA ASP A 71 1.37 -16.37 -5.66
C ASP A 71 2.54 -17.26 -5.24
N LEU A 72 3.76 -16.94 -5.69
CA LEU A 72 4.97 -17.68 -5.37
C LEU A 72 5.98 -16.83 -4.58
N ASN A 73 6.87 -17.53 -3.89
CA ASN A 73 8.16 -17.04 -3.42
C ASN A 73 9.10 -18.26 -3.44
N ARG A 74 10.39 -18.08 -3.13
CA ARG A 74 11.36 -19.19 -3.18
C ARG A 74 10.90 -20.43 -2.39
N LYS A 75 10.32 -20.22 -1.21
CA LYS A 75 9.81 -21.31 -0.36
C LYS A 75 8.63 -22.03 -1.02
N LYS A 76 7.64 -21.30 -1.53
CA LYS A 76 6.48 -21.89 -2.21
C LYS A 76 6.90 -22.61 -3.48
N LEU A 77 7.80 -22.02 -4.28
CA LEU A 77 8.33 -22.63 -5.50
C LEU A 77 9.05 -23.94 -5.20
N ALA A 78 9.88 -23.98 -4.14
CA ALA A 78 10.56 -25.20 -3.72
C ALA A 78 9.57 -26.33 -3.37
N ASN A 79 8.44 -26.01 -2.72
CA ASN A 79 7.42 -26.99 -2.34
C ASN A 79 6.64 -27.58 -3.54
N ILE A 80 6.54 -26.84 -4.66
CA ILE A 80 5.86 -27.30 -5.87
C ILE A 80 6.82 -27.67 -7.00
N LYS A 81 8.13 -27.65 -6.73
CA LYS A 81 9.17 -27.80 -7.75
C LYS A 81 9.00 -29.10 -8.53
N GLU A 82 8.86 -30.23 -7.84
CA GLU A 82 8.74 -31.55 -8.48
C GLU A 82 7.48 -31.65 -9.35
N LEU A 83 6.36 -31.06 -8.89
CA LEU A 83 5.12 -31.01 -9.68
C LEU A 83 5.29 -30.17 -10.96
N LEU A 84 5.97 -29.03 -10.85
CA LEU A 84 6.22 -28.17 -12.01
C LEU A 84 7.29 -28.73 -12.95
N ASP A 85 8.26 -29.48 -12.44
CA ASP A 85 9.32 -30.12 -13.24
C ASP A 85 8.73 -31.20 -14.16
N ASP A 86 7.77 -31.97 -13.65
CA ASP A 86 7.06 -33.00 -14.43
C ASP A 86 6.11 -32.38 -15.48
N MET A 87 5.34 -31.36 -15.06
CA MET A 87 4.21 -30.86 -15.86
C MET A 87 4.55 -29.65 -16.75
N CYS A 88 5.45 -28.78 -16.29
CA CYS A 88 5.77 -27.50 -16.93
C CYS A 88 7.28 -27.16 -16.77
N PRO A 89 8.22 -28.04 -17.17
CA PRO A 89 9.65 -27.87 -16.89
C PRO A 89 10.22 -26.56 -17.43
N SER A 90 9.80 -26.14 -18.63
CA SER A 90 10.22 -24.86 -19.21
C SER A 90 9.81 -23.66 -18.34
N PHE A 91 8.58 -23.65 -17.85
CA PHE A 91 8.10 -22.59 -16.96
C PHE A 91 8.85 -22.58 -15.62
N LEU A 92 9.11 -23.76 -15.05
CA LEU A 92 9.88 -23.86 -13.81
C LEU A 92 11.27 -23.23 -13.98
N HIS A 93 11.98 -23.59 -15.05
CA HIS A 93 13.30 -23.03 -15.34
C HIS A 93 13.25 -21.50 -15.53
N GLU A 94 12.32 -21.01 -16.36
CA GLU A 94 12.16 -19.57 -16.62
C GLU A 94 11.82 -18.78 -15.35
N VAL A 95 10.94 -19.31 -14.48
CA VAL A 95 10.59 -18.66 -13.21
C VAL A 95 11.76 -18.66 -12.23
N GLN A 96 12.50 -19.76 -12.12
CA GLN A 96 13.66 -19.82 -11.23
C GLN A 96 14.72 -18.79 -11.61
N GLU A 97 15.00 -18.69 -12.90
CA GLU A 97 15.92 -17.72 -13.45
C GLU A 97 15.41 -16.29 -13.27
N PHE A 98 14.14 -16.04 -13.59
CA PHE A 98 13.51 -14.74 -13.38
C PHE A 98 13.58 -14.28 -11.92
N MET A 99 13.28 -15.17 -10.96
CA MET A 99 13.39 -14.85 -9.54
C MET A 99 14.83 -14.50 -9.16
N THR A 100 15.83 -15.24 -9.66
CA THR A 100 17.25 -14.95 -9.42
C THR A 100 17.65 -13.58 -9.95
N LEU A 101 17.35 -13.29 -11.22
CA LEU A 101 17.65 -11.99 -11.83
C LEU A 101 16.95 -10.83 -11.11
N THR A 102 15.71 -11.06 -10.67
CA THR A 102 14.95 -10.07 -9.92
C THR A 102 15.58 -9.78 -8.55
N GLU A 103 15.95 -10.83 -7.82
CA GLU A 103 16.55 -10.75 -6.48
C GLU A 103 17.97 -10.17 -6.50
N GLU A 104 18.78 -10.54 -7.49
CA GLU A 104 20.20 -10.18 -7.55
C GLU A 104 20.45 -8.82 -8.25
N GLU A 105 19.61 -8.43 -9.20
CA GLU A 105 19.83 -7.22 -10.00
C GLU A 105 18.72 -6.17 -9.82
N LEU A 106 17.47 -6.54 -10.09
CA LEU A 106 16.38 -5.58 -10.21
C LEU A 106 16.00 -4.96 -8.86
N VAL A 107 15.77 -5.80 -7.85
CA VAL A 107 15.34 -5.34 -6.52
C VAL A 107 16.41 -4.50 -5.82
N PRO A 108 17.70 -4.91 -5.75
CA PRO A 108 18.74 -4.07 -5.14
C PRO A 108 18.85 -2.69 -5.79
N ARG A 109 18.75 -2.62 -7.13
CA ARG A 109 18.80 -1.37 -7.88
C ARG A 109 17.63 -0.45 -7.56
N GLU A 110 16.41 -0.98 -7.54
CA GLU A 110 15.21 -0.19 -7.24
C GLU A 110 15.19 0.25 -5.76
N LEU A 111 15.65 -0.60 -4.84
CA LEU A 111 15.83 -0.24 -3.43
C LEU A 111 16.88 0.84 -3.23
N GLN A 112 17.99 0.80 -3.96
CA GLN A 112 19.02 1.84 -3.91
C GLN A 112 18.45 3.18 -4.39
N ARG A 113 17.77 3.21 -5.54
CA ARG A 113 17.11 4.42 -6.06
C ARG A 113 16.11 4.99 -5.07
N LEU A 114 15.29 4.12 -4.49
CA LEU A 114 14.32 4.53 -3.49
C LEU A 114 15.01 5.11 -2.25
N SER A 115 16.12 4.50 -1.82
CA SER A 115 16.95 4.98 -0.70
C SER A 115 17.50 6.38 -0.97
N GLU A 116 17.99 6.64 -2.18
CA GLU A 116 18.45 7.96 -2.62
C GLU A 116 17.31 8.98 -2.64
N CYS A 117 16.15 8.61 -3.18
CA CYS A 117 14.96 9.47 -3.21
C CYS A 117 14.49 9.88 -1.80
N ILE A 118 14.52 8.95 -0.83
CA ILE A 118 14.12 9.27 0.54
C ILE A 118 15.25 9.92 1.36
N GLY A 119 16.51 9.75 0.95
CA GLY A 119 17.68 10.21 1.68
C GLY A 119 18.08 9.29 2.85
N SER A 120 17.80 7.99 2.74
CA SER A 120 18.13 7.00 3.75
C SER A 120 18.24 5.61 3.16
N ASP A 121 19.22 4.84 3.61
CA ASP A 121 19.37 3.44 3.24
C ASP A 121 18.20 2.57 3.72
N LEU A 122 17.50 1.95 2.75
CA LEU A 122 16.45 0.96 2.98
C LEU A 122 16.96 -0.47 2.90
N THR A 123 18.14 -0.73 2.34
CA THR A 123 18.62 -2.10 2.09
C THR A 123 18.74 -2.91 3.39
N SER A 124 19.11 -2.25 4.50
CA SER A 124 19.15 -2.85 5.83
C SER A 124 17.81 -3.44 6.32
N HIS A 125 16.68 -3.01 5.74
CA HIS A 125 15.34 -3.51 6.05
C HIS A 125 14.92 -4.71 5.20
N HIS A 126 15.73 -5.12 4.22
CA HIS A 126 15.39 -6.11 3.20
C HIS A 126 16.46 -7.21 3.08
N ARG A 127 17.11 -7.60 4.19
CA ARG A 127 18.26 -8.52 4.17
C ARG A 127 17.86 -9.97 3.93
N GLN A 128 16.64 -10.34 4.27
CA GLN A 128 16.12 -11.69 4.08
C GLN A 128 15.46 -11.89 2.71
N ASN A 129 15.49 -10.86 1.84
CA ASN A 129 14.82 -10.87 0.54
C ASN A 129 13.37 -11.34 0.65
N ASN A 130 12.61 -10.69 1.55
CA ASN A 130 11.18 -10.97 1.71
C ASN A 130 10.40 -10.48 0.49
N ILE A 131 10.45 -11.28 -0.58
CA ILE A 131 9.92 -10.98 -1.90
C ILE A 131 8.84 -12.00 -2.22
N ASP A 132 7.65 -11.50 -2.52
CA ASP A 132 6.55 -12.31 -3.04
C ASP A 132 6.33 -11.95 -4.51
N TYR A 133 6.12 -12.97 -5.33
CA TYR A 133 5.85 -12.88 -6.74
C TYR A 133 4.40 -13.24 -7.01
N ARG A 134 3.72 -12.42 -7.76
CA ARG A 134 2.35 -12.64 -8.16
C ARG A 134 2.28 -12.65 -9.67
N PHE A 135 2.08 -13.83 -10.21
CA PHE A 135 1.84 -14.07 -11.62
C PHE A 135 0.35 -13.91 -11.89
N LEU A 136 0.00 -13.06 -12.84
CA LEU A 136 -1.36 -12.61 -13.08
C LEU A 136 -1.78 -12.91 -14.52
N ASP A 137 -2.99 -13.43 -14.66
CA ASP A 137 -3.68 -13.59 -15.94
C ASP A 137 -5.04 -12.92 -15.89
N TYR A 138 -5.24 -11.96 -16.78
CA TYR A 138 -6.50 -11.28 -17.04
C TYR A 138 -7.05 -11.84 -18.36
N PRO A 139 -7.95 -12.84 -18.32
CA PRO A 139 -8.40 -13.55 -19.52
C PRO A 139 -9.17 -12.65 -20.48
N SER A 140 -9.21 -12.97 -21.77
CA SER A 140 -10.04 -12.23 -22.72
C SER A 140 -11.53 -12.32 -22.34
N HIS A 141 -12.28 -11.24 -22.51
CA HIS A 141 -13.74 -11.27 -22.34
C HIS A 141 -14.44 -10.24 -23.23
N PHE A 142 -15.75 -10.38 -23.34
CA PHE A 142 -16.63 -9.39 -23.95
C PHE A 142 -17.26 -8.50 -22.86
N GLY A 143 -17.63 -7.27 -23.22
CA GLY A 143 -18.23 -6.31 -22.29
C GLY A 143 -17.19 -5.59 -21.43
N SER A 144 -17.66 -4.81 -20.45
CA SER A 144 -16.80 -4.11 -19.49
C SER A 144 -16.77 -4.87 -18.17
N ALA A 145 -15.56 -5.07 -17.63
CA ALA A 145 -15.38 -5.65 -16.32
C ALA A 145 -14.31 -4.89 -15.53
N THR A 146 -14.44 -4.89 -14.20
CA THR A 146 -13.34 -4.43 -13.34
C THR A 146 -12.30 -5.55 -13.29
N ARG A 147 -11.13 -5.32 -13.88
CA ARG A 147 -10.03 -6.31 -13.89
C ARG A 147 -9.40 -6.43 -12.52
N CYS A 148 -8.95 -5.30 -11.97
CA CYS A 148 -8.49 -5.20 -10.59
C CYS A 148 -8.90 -3.84 -10.03
N ALA A 149 -9.62 -3.85 -8.91
CA ALA A 149 -10.09 -2.63 -8.25
C ALA A 149 -8.95 -1.73 -7.77
N ALA A 150 -9.26 -0.44 -7.57
CA ALA A 150 -8.30 0.53 -7.07
C ALA A 150 -7.83 0.18 -5.65
N HIS A 151 -6.51 0.12 -5.46
CA HIS A 151 -5.88 -0.16 -4.17
C HIS A 151 -4.45 0.38 -4.11
N LYS A 152 -3.86 0.35 -2.91
CA LYS A 152 -2.45 0.62 -2.62
C LYS A 152 -1.80 -0.65 -2.09
N ASP A 153 -0.58 -0.92 -2.51
CA ASP A 153 0.15 -2.05 -1.97
C ASP A 153 0.73 -1.77 -0.59
N THR A 154 0.84 -2.81 0.21
CA THR A 154 1.41 -2.72 1.57
C THR A 154 2.92 -2.85 1.60
N SER A 155 3.56 -3.14 0.47
CA SER A 155 5.00 -3.37 0.35
C SER A 155 5.82 -2.11 0.58
N THR A 156 7.15 -2.22 0.54
CA THR A 156 8.02 -1.04 0.37
C THR A 156 7.88 -0.52 -1.06
N LEU A 157 8.00 -1.41 -2.04
CA LEU A 157 7.78 -1.14 -3.44
C LEU A 157 7.18 -2.37 -4.13
N THR A 158 6.43 -2.13 -5.20
CA THR A 158 5.94 -3.17 -6.09
C THR A 158 6.47 -2.90 -7.49
N ILE A 159 7.12 -3.88 -8.10
CA ILE A 159 7.60 -3.79 -9.49
C ILE A 159 6.66 -4.59 -10.37
N ILE A 160 5.98 -3.89 -11.29
CA ILE A 160 5.07 -4.49 -12.26
C ILE A 160 5.82 -4.69 -13.57
N ILE A 161 5.80 -5.92 -14.05
CA ILE A 161 6.40 -6.35 -15.32
C ILE A 161 5.24 -6.84 -16.20
N PRO A 162 4.62 -5.95 -16.98
CA PRO A 162 3.49 -6.29 -17.82
C PRO A 162 3.93 -6.91 -19.14
N ASP A 163 3.03 -7.68 -19.76
CA ASP A 163 3.13 -7.95 -21.18
C ASP A 163 2.88 -6.68 -22.02
N ALA A 164 2.91 -6.80 -23.34
CA ALA A 164 2.65 -5.67 -24.24
C ALA A 164 1.24 -5.06 -24.13
N VAL A 165 0.28 -5.71 -23.47
CA VAL A 165 -1.11 -5.25 -23.39
C VAL A 165 -1.25 -4.22 -22.26
N ARG A 166 -1.89 -3.09 -22.58
CA ARG A 166 -2.13 -1.98 -21.64
C ARG A 166 -3.31 -2.31 -20.73
N GLY A 167 -3.33 -1.73 -19.53
CA GLY A 167 -4.46 -1.87 -18.60
C GLY A 167 -4.16 -1.36 -17.20
N LEU A 168 -2.88 -1.33 -16.80
CA LEU A 168 -2.48 -0.71 -15.53
C LEU A 168 -2.71 0.81 -15.58
N GLU A 169 -3.39 1.32 -14.56
CA GLU A 169 -3.52 2.76 -14.31
C GLU A 169 -3.06 3.10 -12.90
N THR A 170 -2.35 4.22 -12.77
CA THR A 170 -1.91 4.78 -11.49
C THR A 170 -2.58 6.13 -11.25
N MET A 171 -3.00 6.39 -10.01
CA MET A 171 -3.50 7.68 -9.60
C MET A 171 -2.30 8.64 -9.45
N SER A 172 -2.28 9.69 -10.26
CA SER A 172 -1.22 10.71 -10.24
C SER A 172 -1.80 12.11 -10.17
N ARG A 173 -1.06 13.05 -9.56
CA ARG A 173 -1.46 14.46 -9.55
C ARG A 173 -1.29 15.06 -10.93
N VAL A 174 -2.23 15.91 -11.33
CA VAL A 174 -2.19 16.59 -12.63
C VAL A 174 -1.04 17.62 -12.70
N SER A 175 -0.59 18.15 -11.55
CA SER A 175 0.57 19.03 -11.44
C SER A 175 1.22 18.91 -10.06
N GLU A 176 2.36 19.57 -9.87
CA GLU A 176 3.09 19.63 -8.59
C GLU A 176 2.40 20.52 -7.54
N GLU A 177 1.32 21.23 -7.92
CA GLU A 177 0.59 22.09 -6.99
C GLU A 177 -0.02 21.27 -5.84
N PRO A 178 0.10 21.72 -4.57
CA PRO A 178 -0.32 20.93 -3.39
C PRO A 178 -1.77 20.43 -3.41
N ASN A 179 -2.64 21.13 -4.14
CA ASN A 179 -4.07 20.85 -4.26
C ASN A 179 -4.51 20.47 -5.68
N ALA A 180 -3.56 20.13 -6.56
CA ALA A 180 -3.89 19.65 -7.89
C ALA A 180 -4.78 18.40 -7.79
N PRO A 181 -5.85 18.29 -8.59
CA PRO A 181 -6.65 17.08 -8.63
C PRO A 181 -5.77 15.89 -9.05
N CYS A 182 -6.09 14.72 -8.52
CA CYS A 182 -5.52 13.47 -9.00
C CYS A 182 -6.34 12.95 -10.18
N LYS A 183 -5.68 12.27 -11.12
CA LYS A 183 -6.30 11.56 -12.23
C LYS A 183 -5.67 10.18 -12.40
N TRP A 184 -6.44 9.24 -12.93
CA TRP A 184 -5.90 7.99 -13.44
C TRP A 184 -5.04 8.25 -14.67
N VAL A 185 -3.83 7.71 -14.66
CA VAL A 185 -2.87 7.77 -15.77
C VAL A 185 -2.50 6.35 -16.14
N SER A 186 -2.72 5.98 -17.39
CA SER A 186 -2.36 4.65 -17.88
C SER A 186 -0.85 4.50 -17.99
N ALA A 187 -0.32 3.41 -17.45
CA ALA A 187 1.06 3.03 -17.68
C ALA A 187 1.25 2.64 -19.17
N PRO A 188 2.45 2.85 -19.74
CA PRO A 188 2.78 2.28 -21.04
C PRO A 188 2.76 0.74 -20.99
N GLY A 189 2.27 0.11 -22.05
CA GLY A 189 2.25 -1.36 -22.15
C GLY A 189 3.65 -1.90 -22.42
N GLY A 190 3.98 -3.07 -21.86
CA GLY A 190 5.29 -3.70 -22.01
C GLY A 190 6.46 -2.96 -21.36
N GLU A 191 6.18 -1.94 -20.53
CA GLU A 191 7.16 -1.21 -19.75
C GLU A 191 7.05 -1.54 -18.25
N VAL A 192 8.20 -1.67 -17.61
CA VAL A 192 8.29 -2.01 -16.20
C VAL A 192 7.97 -0.78 -15.37
N THR A 193 7.04 -0.93 -14.42
CA THR A 193 6.55 0.16 -13.58
C THR A 193 6.83 -0.13 -12.13
N THR A 194 7.54 0.77 -11.44
CA THR A 194 7.75 0.68 -9.98
C THR A 194 6.69 1.53 -9.28
N LEU A 195 6.01 0.94 -8.30
CA LEU A 195 4.97 1.55 -7.47
C LEU A 195 5.48 1.67 -6.04
N HIS A 196 5.16 2.78 -5.37
CA HIS A 196 5.46 2.96 -3.96
C HIS A 196 4.37 2.32 -3.09
N GLY A 197 4.75 1.52 -2.10
CA GLY A 197 3.79 0.95 -1.17
C GLY A 197 3.60 1.78 0.10
N ILE A 198 2.69 1.34 0.96
CA ILE A 198 2.36 2.01 2.22
C ILE A 198 3.58 2.07 3.17
N MET A 199 4.46 1.07 3.15
CA MET A 199 5.64 1.08 4.02
C MET A 199 6.59 2.22 3.69
N VAL A 200 6.81 2.52 2.40
CA VAL A 200 7.65 3.65 2.03
C VAL A 200 6.97 4.99 2.33
N GLN A 201 5.64 5.07 2.23
CA GLN A 201 4.92 6.28 2.64
C GLN A 201 5.13 6.60 4.13
N ILE A 202 5.06 5.57 4.98
CA ILE A 202 5.32 5.70 6.42
C ILE A 202 6.80 6.03 6.64
N SER A 203 7.72 5.25 6.07
CA SER A 203 9.16 5.40 6.33
C SER A 203 9.73 6.71 5.80
N SER A 204 9.17 7.24 4.71
CA SER A 204 9.57 8.53 4.13
C SER A 204 8.83 9.73 4.73
N ASN A 205 7.97 9.51 5.74
CA ASN A 205 7.17 10.53 6.39
C ASN A 205 6.32 11.38 5.41
N ASP A 206 5.62 10.71 4.48
CA ASP A 206 4.86 11.31 3.37
C ASP A 206 5.70 12.03 2.29
N LYS A 207 7.03 11.90 2.28
CA LYS A 207 7.85 12.42 1.17
C LYS A 207 7.49 11.70 -0.14
N LEU A 208 7.23 10.40 -0.06
CA LEU A 208 6.69 9.61 -1.15
C LEU A 208 5.31 9.09 -0.75
N ALA A 209 4.30 9.34 -1.58
CA ALA A 209 2.97 8.77 -1.37
C ALA A 209 2.92 7.33 -1.91
N ALA A 210 2.17 6.46 -1.23
CA ALA A 210 1.86 5.14 -1.75
C ALA A 210 1.00 5.27 -3.01
N THR A 211 1.41 4.59 -4.07
CA THR A 211 0.79 4.68 -5.39
C THR A 211 -0.51 3.89 -5.41
N GLU A 212 -1.63 4.60 -5.49
CA GLU A 212 -2.92 3.97 -5.76
C GLU A 212 -2.97 3.55 -7.24
N HIS A 213 -3.35 2.32 -7.50
CA HIS A 213 -3.35 1.75 -8.83
C HIS A 213 -4.53 0.78 -9.03
N ARG A 214 -4.89 0.55 -10.28
CA ARG A 214 -5.95 -0.38 -10.70
C ARG A 214 -5.58 -1.02 -12.04
N VAL A 215 -6.31 -2.06 -12.42
CA VAL A 215 -6.25 -2.60 -13.79
C VAL A 215 -7.63 -2.43 -14.41
N VAL A 216 -7.65 -1.86 -15.61
CA VAL A 216 -8.84 -1.65 -16.43
C VAL A 216 -8.74 -2.44 -17.74
N ASP A 217 -9.86 -2.55 -18.45
CA ASP A 217 -9.90 -3.15 -19.77
C ASP A 217 -8.98 -2.41 -20.75
N ALA A 218 -8.17 -3.20 -21.47
CA ALA A 218 -7.47 -2.72 -22.64
C ALA A 218 -8.47 -2.32 -23.75
N PRO A 219 -8.07 -1.49 -24.73
CA PRO A 219 -8.91 -1.21 -25.88
C PRO A 219 -9.36 -2.50 -26.58
N ALA A 220 -10.69 -2.69 -26.67
CA ALA A 220 -11.28 -3.87 -27.29
C ALA A 220 -11.11 -3.88 -28.81
N VAL A 221 -10.88 -5.06 -29.39
CA VAL A 221 -10.87 -5.29 -30.84
C VAL A 221 -12.09 -6.12 -31.19
N ASN A 222 -13.00 -5.57 -32.01
CA ASN A 222 -14.29 -6.20 -32.34
C ASN A 222 -15.12 -6.60 -31.10
N GLY A 223 -15.09 -5.77 -30.05
CA GLY A 223 -15.80 -6.00 -28.79
C GLY A 223 -15.14 -7.00 -27.83
N LEU A 224 -14.05 -7.66 -28.24
CA LEU A 224 -13.24 -8.52 -27.39
C LEU A 224 -12.13 -7.70 -26.72
N VAL A 225 -12.13 -7.65 -25.39
CA VAL A 225 -11.00 -7.13 -24.62
C VAL A 225 -9.91 -8.22 -24.63
N PRO A 226 -8.68 -7.91 -25.09
CA PRO A 226 -7.62 -8.90 -25.17
C PRO A 226 -7.19 -9.40 -23.78
N ARG A 227 -6.63 -10.62 -23.76
CA ARG A 227 -5.95 -11.19 -22.60
C ARG A 227 -4.71 -10.35 -22.26
N GLN A 228 -4.45 -10.16 -20.98
CA GLN A 228 -3.27 -9.48 -20.46
C GLN A 228 -2.61 -10.34 -19.38
N THR A 229 -1.29 -10.49 -19.44
CA THR A 229 -0.51 -11.13 -18.38
C THR A 229 0.47 -10.14 -17.75
N CYS A 230 0.75 -10.29 -16.46
CA CYS A 230 1.82 -9.53 -15.81
C CYS A 230 2.39 -10.26 -14.60
N ILE A 231 3.57 -9.80 -14.17
CA ILE A 231 4.20 -10.22 -12.91
C ILE A 231 4.24 -9.00 -12.00
N ALA A 232 3.70 -9.13 -10.80
CA ALA A 232 3.91 -8.17 -9.72
C ALA A 232 4.94 -8.75 -8.74
N VAL A 233 6.02 -8.00 -8.52
CA VAL A 233 7.07 -8.33 -7.55
C VAL A 233 6.89 -7.42 -6.34
N PHE A 234 6.43 -8.00 -5.23
CA PHE A 234 6.26 -7.27 -3.97
C PHE A 234 7.54 -7.38 -3.15
N VAL A 235 8.18 -6.25 -2.89
CA VAL A 235 9.38 -6.18 -2.05
C VAL A 235 8.96 -5.67 -0.67
N ASP A 236 8.77 -6.60 0.25
CA ASP A 236 8.42 -6.30 1.64
C ASP A 236 9.69 -6.19 2.50
N PRO A 237 9.67 -5.39 3.57
CA PRO A 237 10.70 -5.46 4.59
C PRO A 237 10.74 -6.85 5.24
N ASP A 238 11.88 -7.21 5.84
CA ASP A 238 12.01 -8.43 6.63
C ASP A 238 10.94 -8.46 7.74
N LEU A 239 10.43 -9.64 8.06
CA LEU A 239 9.22 -9.77 8.91
C LEU A 239 9.38 -9.21 10.33
N ASP A 240 10.62 -9.21 10.82
CA ASP A 240 11.06 -8.68 12.11
C ASP A 240 11.54 -7.23 12.04
N THR A 241 11.61 -6.65 10.84
CA THR A 241 12.00 -5.25 10.67
C THR A 241 10.88 -4.32 11.09
N ASN A 242 11.31 -3.29 11.79
CA ASN A 242 10.48 -2.28 12.40
C ASN A 242 10.51 -1.02 11.52
N ILE A 243 9.37 -0.64 10.92
CA ILE A 243 9.29 0.51 10.01
C ILE A 243 8.89 1.76 10.77
N SER A 244 9.79 2.74 10.83
CA SER A 244 9.53 4.06 11.41
C SER A 244 9.74 5.18 10.40
N PRO A 245 9.03 6.32 10.53
CA PRO A 245 9.31 7.52 9.75
C PRO A 245 10.73 8.00 9.97
N ARG A 246 11.42 8.25 8.87
CA ARG A 246 12.75 8.87 8.86
C ARG A 246 12.54 10.36 8.62
N VAL A 247 12.71 11.13 9.70
CA VAL A 247 12.56 12.58 9.68
C VAL A 247 13.90 13.24 9.99
N PRO A 248 14.32 14.26 9.20
CA PRO A 248 15.48 15.06 9.57
C PRO A 248 15.31 15.69 10.95
N PRO A 249 16.40 15.98 11.68
CA PRO A 249 16.34 16.73 12.92
C PRO A 249 15.50 18.01 12.78
N GLY A 250 14.58 18.23 13.72
CA GLY A 250 13.67 19.38 13.71
C GLY A 250 12.41 19.21 12.85
N THR A 251 12.26 18.11 12.11
CA THR A 251 11.02 17.81 11.35
C THR A 251 10.04 17.00 12.21
N ILE A 252 8.75 17.34 12.15
CA ILE A 252 7.72 16.61 12.90
C ILE A 252 7.39 15.29 12.19
N SER A 253 7.46 14.18 12.92
CA SER A 253 6.93 12.91 12.45
C SER A 253 5.41 12.98 12.25
N ARG A 254 4.95 12.51 11.10
CA ARG A 254 3.53 12.38 10.78
C ARG A 254 2.97 11.03 11.18
N TYR A 255 3.79 10.08 11.63
CA TYR A 255 3.32 8.77 12.07
C TYR A 255 3.78 8.44 13.49
N HIS A 256 2.90 7.82 14.26
CA HIS A 256 3.08 7.54 15.69
C HIS A 256 4.04 6.37 15.98
N VAL A 257 4.29 5.47 15.01
CA VAL A 257 4.65 4.08 15.32
C VAL A 257 5.73 3.52 14.40
N VAL A 258 6.56 2.69 15.02
CA VAL A 258 7.32 1.59 14.44
C VAL A 258 6.35 0.46 14.06
N VAL A 259 5.98 0.33 12.79
CA VAL A 259 5.04 -0.71 12.32
C VAL A 259 5.83 -1.88 11.76
N SER A 260 5.63 -3.08 12.30
CA SER A 260 6.17 -4.29 11.65
C SER A 260 5.32 -4.66 10.43
N PRO A 261 5.89 -5.24 9.36
CA PRO A 261 5.12 -5.74 8.22
C PRO A 261 3.99 -6.67 8.61
N LYS A 262 4.25 -7.56 9.57
CA LYS A 262 3.23 -8.44 10.13
C LYS A 262 2.12 -7.66 10.83
N GLY A 263 2.46 -6.64 11.61
CA GLY A 263 1.50 -5.76 12.29
C GLY A 263 0.59 -5.04 11.31
N LEU A 264 1.17 -4.40 10.28
CA LEU A 264 0.37 -3.69 9.25
C LEU A 264 -0.55 -4.64 8.49
N LYS A 265 -0.02 -5.77 8.00
CA LYS A 265 -0.81 -6.79 7.29
C LYS A 265 -1.91 -7.35 8.19
N THR A 266 -1.65 -7.51 9.49
CA THR A 266 -2.66 -7.97 10.46
C THR A 266 -3.74 -6.92 10.67
N MET A 267 -3.40 -5.63 10.80
CA MET A 267 -4.38 -4.55 10.90
C MET A 267 -5.28 -4.45 9.67
N LEU A 268 -4.70 -4.67 8.48
CA LEU A 268 -5.43 -4.73 7.21
C LEU A 268 -6.35 -5.96 7.13
N ASN A 269 -5.91 -7.11 7.65
CA ASN A 269 -6.67 -8.37 7.57
C ASN A 269 -7.74 -8.51 8.67
N GLN A 270 -7.47 -8.12 9.92
CA GLN A 270 -8.39 -8.32 11.06
C GLN A 270 -9.71 -7.55 10.89
N GLN A 271 -9.71 -6.45 10.14
CA GLN A 271 -10.91 -5.69 9.85
C GLN A 271 -11.73 -6.25 8.68
N ALA A 272 -11.23 -7.26 7.98
CA ALA A 272 -12.06 -8.06 7.09
C ALA A 272 -13.05 -8.96 7.87
N THR A 273 -12.84 -9.15 9.18
CA THR A 273 -13.54 -10.16 10.00
C THR A 273 -14.28 -9.63 11.24
N SER A 274 -14.01 -8.40 11.70
CA SER A 274 -14.68 -7.84 12.89
C SER A 274 -15.91 -7.03 12.51
N GLY A 275 -17.10 -7.61 12.67
CA GLY A 275 -18.39 -6.99 12.40
C GLY A 275 -18.74 -5.89 13.40
N GLU A 276 -18.73 -4.65 12.90
CA GLU A 276 -19.79 -3.68 13.13
C GLU A 276 -20.36 -3.39 11.73
N GLU A 277 -21.69 -3.31 11.61
CA GLU A 277 -22.47 -3.27 10.36
C GLU A 277 -21.72 -2.76 9.10
N GLY A 278 -21.18 -3.72 8.35
CA GLY A 278 -21.08 -3.66 6.89
C GLY A 278 -20.01 -2.79 6.22
N LYS A 279 -19.21 -1.99 6.94
CA LYS A 279 -18.15 -1.17 6.30
C LYS A 279 -16.75 -1.57 6.75
N LYS A 280 -16.04 -2.26 5.87
CA LYS A 280 -14.59 -2.46 5.99
C LYS A 280 -13.91 -1.10 5.93
N ALA A 281 -12.97 -0.87 6.85
CA ALA A 281 -12.16 0.34 6.81
C ALA A 281 -11.34 0.39 5.52
N THR A 282 -11.27 1.56 4.89
CA THR A 282 -10.42 1.74 3.70
C THR A 282 -8.93 1.65 4.08
N GLN A 283 -8.06 1.36 3.11
CA GLN A 283 -6.61 1.39 3.37
C GLN A 283 -6.17 2.76 3.91
N ASP A 284 -6.80 3.84 3.44
CA ASP A 284 -6.54 5.20 3.92
C ASP A 284 -6.95 5.40 5.38
N GLU A 285 -8.05 4.80 5.83
CA GLU A 285 -8.45 4.81 7.24
C GLU A 285 -7.44 4.07 8.13
N ILE A 286 -6.85 2.99 7.63
CA ILE A 286 -5.85 2.22 8.38
C ILE A 286 -4.54 3.01 8.47
N VAL A 287 -4.11 3.64 7.37
CA VAL A 287 -2.97 4.56 7.37
C VAL A 287 -3.25 5.74 8.31
N ALA A 288 -4.47 6.26 8.36
CA ALA A 288 -4.86 7.34 9.27
C ALA A 288 -4.76 6.95 10.76
N ARG A 289 -4.90 5.66 11.10
CA ARG A 289 -4.74 5.17 12.49
C ARG A 289 -3.30 5.19 12.97
N VAL A 290 -2.34 4.98 12.07
CA VAL A 290 -0.91 5.06 12.38
C VAL A 290 -0.37 6.48 12.23
N ARG A 291 -1.16 7.40 11.64
CA ARG A 291 -0.82 8.81 11.48
C ARG A 291 -1.03 9.60 12.78
N ILE A 292 -0.13 10.55 13.06
CA ILE A 292 -0.31 11.54 14.12
C ILE A 292 -1.39 12.53 13.70
N PRO A 293 -2.47 12.74 14.49
CA PRO A 293 -3.48 13.74 14.18
C PRO A 293 -2.86 15.12 14.03
N GLN A 294 -3.25 15.88 13.00
CA GLN A 294 -2.66 17.19 12.68
C GLN A 294 -2.70 18.17 13.85
N GLY A 295 -3.74 18.13 14.70
CA GLY A 295 -3.84 18.97 15.90
C GLY A 295 -2.91 18.56 17.06
N CYS A 296 -2.16 17.48 16.93
CA CYS A 296 -1.19 16.99 17.91
C CYS A 296 0.27 17.21 17.46
N LEU A 297 0.49 17.75 16.26
CA LEU A 297 1.82 18.06 15.72
C LEU A 297 2.32 19.38 16.33
N THR A 298 2.83 19.34 17.57
CA THR A 298 3.54 20.49 18.16
C THR A 298 5.05 20.27 18.08
N PRO A 299 5.87 21.27 17.70
CA PRO A 299 7.34 21.16 17.65
C PRO A 299 8.05 20.88 19.00
N ARG A 300 7.31 20.72 20.11
CA ARG A 300 7.91 20.45 21.42
C ARG A 300 8.30 18.99 21.54
N GLU A 301 9.61 18.75 21.38
CA GLU A 301 10.38 17.65 21.98
C GLU A 301 9.74 16.25 21.89
N VAL A 302 9.56 15.74 20.68
CA VAL A 302 9.48 14.28 20.48
C VAL A 302 10.87 13.79 20.10
N PHE A 303 11.75 13.72 21.09
CA PHE A 303 12.99 12.94 20.97
C PHE A 303 12.63 11.46 21.12
N CYS A 304 12.52 10.75 20.00
CA CYS A 304 12.63 9.30 20.01
C CYS A 304 14.12 8.95 20.08
N ASP A 305 14.70 9.02 21.27
CA ASP A 305 16.06 8.53 21.49
C ASP A 305 16.02 7.00 21.60
N SER A 306 16.17 6.32 20.45
CA SER A 306 16.28 4.87 20.38
C SER A 306 17.73 4.42 20.55
N GLY A 307 18.29 4.68 21.73
CA GLY A 307 19.53 4.03 22.17
C GLY A 307 19.24 2.61 22.68
N PRO A 308 20.12 1.61 22.44
CA PRO A 308 19.97 0.29 23.02
C PRO A 308 20.10 0.38 24.55
N ARG A 309 19.06 -0.02 25.28
CA ARG A 309 19.20 -0.35 26.71
C ARG A 309 19.42 -1.85 26.82
N ASP A 310 20.45 -2.22 27.57
CA ASP A 310 20.69 -3.60 27.99
C ASP A 310 19.41 -4.14 28.64
N LYS A 311 18.92 -5.28 28.13
CA LYS A 311 17.68 -5.98 28.52
C LYS A 311 16.41 -5.51 27.80
N GLY A 312 16.27 -5.88 26.53
CA GLY A 312 15.09 -6.51 25.91
C GLY A 312 13.64 -6.02 26.17
N GLU A 313 13.40 -4.95 26.91
CA GLU A 313 12.08 -4.43 27.25
C GLU A 313 11.97 -2.99 26.73
N TYR A 314 11.13 -2.79 25.71
CA TYR A 314 10.78 -1.47 25.22
C TYR A 314 9.59 -0.95 26.03
N GLU A 315 9.85 -0.13 27.05
CA GLU A 315 8.81 0.61 27.76
C GLU A 315 8.61 1.98 27.08
N TYR A 316 7.51 2.14 26.33
CA TYR A 316 7.19 3.40 25.67
C TYR A 316 6.50 4.36 26.65
N ARG A 317 7.21 5.39 27.12
CA ARG A 317 6.58 6.55 27.77
C ARG A 317 6.01 7.50 26.72
N LEU A 318 4.71 7.43 26.50
CA LEU A 318 3.95 8.52 25.88
C LEU A 318 3.86 9.69 26.88
N GLU A 319 4.76 10.66 26.80
CA GLU A 319 4.52 11.95 27.44
C GLU A 319 3.31 12.63 26.76
N ALA A 320 2.28 12.89 27.55
CA ALA A 320 0.95 13.18 27.06
C ALA A 320 0.84 14.56 26.38
N CYS A 321 0.55 14.59 25.07
CA CYS A 321 -0.08 15.75 24.44
C CYS A 321 -1.44 16.00 25.10
N ARG A 322 -1.54 17.11 25.84
CA ARG A 322 -2.79 17.60 26.46
C ARG A 322 -3.77 18.22 25.45
N CYS A 323 -3.49 18.10 24.16
CA CYS A 323 -4.07 18.91 23.09
C CYS A 323 -5.37 18.35 22.47
N CYS A 324 -5.75 17.10 22.76
CA CYS A 324 -6.88 16.45 22.06
C CYS A 324 -7.82 15.70 23.02
N THR A 325 -9.12 16.02 22.94
CA THR A 325 -10.23 15.34 23.65
C THR A 325 -10.30 13.85 23.34
N GLY A 326 -9.84 13.41 22.17
CA GLY A 326 -9.74 11.98 21.80
C GLY A 326 -8.65 11.21 22.57
N CYS A 327 -7.55 11.85 22.98
CA CYS A 327 -6.53 11.25 23.85
C CYS A 327 -7.02 11.11 25.29
N GLN A 328 -7.89 12.02 25.75
CA GLN A 328 -8.49 11.93 27.09
C GLN A 328 -9.52 10.81 27.21
N LYS A 329 -10.28 10.52 26.14
CA LYS A 329 -11.21 9.37 26.10
C LYS A 329 -10.49 8.03 26.27
N ARG A 330 -9.37 7.82 25.56
CA ARG A 330 -8.57 6.59 25.67
C ARG A 330 -7.96 6.37 27.07
N LYS A 331 -7.65 7.44 27.80
CA LYS A 331 -7.27 7.36 29.23
C LYS A 331 -8.41 6.87 30.11
N GLY A 332 -9.65 7.27 29.83
CA GLY A 332 -10.82 6.83 30.61
C GLY A 332 -11.14 5.34 30.44
N GLU A 333 -10.86 4.78 29.28
CA GLU A 333 -11.09 3.36 28.97
C GLU A 333 -9.98 2.46 29.56
N THR A 334 -8.72 2.84 29.37
CA THR A 334 -7.57 2.09 29.94
C THR A 334 -7.49 2.15 31.47
N ALA A 335 -7.88 3.27 32.09
CA ALA A 335 -7.96 3.36 33.55
C ALA A 335 -9.06 2.44 34.12
N ARG A 336 -10.22 2.34 33.46
CA ARG A 336 -11.33 1.47 33.88
C ARG A 336 -11.00 -0.02 33.75
N GLU A 337 -10.16 -0.39 32.80
CA GLU A 337 -9.74 -1.78 32.58
C GLU A 337 -8.68 -2.22 33.60
N SER A 338 -7.77 -1.31 33.98
CA SER A 338 -6.83 -1.48 35.11
C SER A 338 -7.54 -1.57 36.47
N GLU A 339 -8.59 -0.79 36.69
CA GLU A 339 -9.40 -0.84 37.92
C GLU A 339 -10.24 -2.13 38.03
N ARG A 340 -10.73 -2.68 36.91
CA ARG A 340 -11.41 -4.00 36.91
C ARG A 340 -10.49 -5.16 37.26
N LEU A 341 -9.22 -5.09 36.87
CA LEU A 341 -8.24 -6.16 37.09
C LEU A 341 -7.58 -6.11 38.48
N SER A 342 -7.67 -4.99 39.21
CA SER A 342 -6.96 -4.80 40.49
C SER A 342 -7.79 -5.08 41.75
N GLY A 343 -9.10 -5.32 41.63
CA GLY A 343 -9.92 -5.89 42.73
C GLY A 343 -9.94 -5.10 44.05
N ARG A 344 -9.60 -3.80 44.05
CA ARG A 344 -9.56 -2.99 45.27
C ARG A 344 -10.78 -2.07 45.37
N ASN A 345 -11.55 -2.23 46.45
CA ASN A 345 -12.59 -1.27 46.83
C ASN A 345 -11.94 0.04 47.32
N PRO A 346 -12.37 1.23 46.86
CA PRO A 346 -11.89 2.50 47.39
C PRO A 346 -12.53 2.82 48.75
N PRO A 347 -11.83 3.56 49.63
CA PRO A 347 -12.42 4.05 50.88
C PRO A 347 -13.42 5.17 50.59
N LYS A 348 -14.47 5.22 51.42
CA LYS A 348 -15.55 6.21 51.37
C LYS A 348 -15.01 7.64 51.46
N ALA A 349 -15.23 8.43 50.41
CA ALA A 349 -15.08 9.87 50.47
C ALA A 349 -16.37 10.52 50.97
N THR A 350 -16.24 11.29 52.05
CA THR A 350 -17.26 12.14 52.67
C THR A 350 -17.67 13.30 51.75
N GLN A 351 -18.98 13.50 51.66
CA GLN A 351 -19.76 14.68 51.27
C GLN A 351 -19.02 15.99 50.92
N CYS A 352 -19.29 16.48 49.70
CA CYS A 352 -19.65 17.88 49.47
C CYS A 352 -21.08 17.89 48.87
N GLN A 353 -22.01 18.51 49.60
CA GLN A 353 -23.34 18.87 49.10
C GLN A 353 -23.31 20.26 48.50
N GLU A 354 -24.06 20.44 47.41
CA GLU A 354 -24.87 21.60 46.97
C GLU A 354 -24.94 21.60 45.44
N SER A 355 -25.97 22.06 44.75
CA SER A 355 -27.42 22.00 44.92
C SER A 355 -28.03 22.31 43.54
N THR A 356 -29.17 21.67 43.25
CA THR A 356 -30.29 22.14 42.40
C THR A 356 -30.09 22.62 40.94
N SER A 357 -30.69 21.83 40.05
CA SER A 357 -31.65 22.20 38.98
C SER A 357 -31.29 23.28 37.95
N LEU A 358 -31.33 22.88 36.67
CA LEU A 358 -32.26 23.42 35.67
C LEU A 358 -32.11 22.62 34.37
N GLY A 359 -33.19 21.96 33.94
CA GLY A 359 -33.24 21.25 32.67
C GLY A 359 -33.54 22.20 31.52
N TRP A 360 -32.83 22.05 30.40
CA TRP A 360 -33.23 22.61 29.11
C TRP A 360 -32.99 21.57 28.00
N LYS A 361 -34.09 21.15 27.35
CA LYS A 361 -34.06 20.59 25.99
C LYS A 361 -33.57 21.67 25.03
N ARG A 362 -32.75 21.31 24.03
CA ARG A 362 -32.85 21.90 22.68
C ARG A 362 -32.12 21.07 21.62
N SER A 363 -32.82 21.00 20.50
CA SER A 363 -32.50 20.51 19.17
C SER A 363 -31.19 21.08 18.60
N TRP A 364 -30.49 20.27 17.80
CA TRP A 364 -29.39 20.70 16.95
C TRP A 364 -29.89 20.94 15.51
N THR A 365 -29.69 22.17 15.03
CA THR A 365 -29.64 22.53 13.60
C THR A 365 -28.33 23.28 13.38
N PRO A 366 -27.58 23.02 12.29
CA PRO A 366 -26.33 23.72 12.04
C PRO A 366 -26.60 25.00 11.25
N GLU A 367 -26.49 26.16 11.90
CA GLU A 367 -26.34 27.44 11.20
C GLU A 367 -24.91 27.95 11.29
N LYS A 368 -24.45 28.32 10.09
CA LYS A 368 -23.29 29.11 9.68
C LYS A 368 -22.91 30.18 10.71
N LEU A 369 -21.60 30.39 10.86
CA LEU A 369 -21.06 31.71 11.17
C LEU A 369 -19.95 32.11 10.18
N PRO A 370 -19.79 33.43 9.92
CA PRO A 370 -19.02 33.96 8.81
C PRO A 370 -17.75 34.70 9.27
N CYS A 371 -17.17 35.45 8.32
CA CYS A 371 -16.32 36.64 8.45
C CYS A 371 -14.81 36.51 8.13
N PRO A 372 -14.19 37.61 7.64
CA PRO A 372 -13.54 37.62 6.32
C PRO A 372 -12.10 38.18 6.38
N LEU A 373 -11.34 38.05 5.29
CA LEU A 373 -10.20 38.94 5.06
C LEU A 373 -10.33 39.62 3.69
N LYS A 374 -10.47 40.94 3.78
CA LYS A 374 -10.46 41.90 2.68
C LYS A 374 -9.07 41.94 2.04
N LEU A 375 -9.01 41.82 0.73
CA LEU A 375 -7.88 42.31 -0.06
C LEU A 375 -8.30 43.63 -0.73
N SER A 376 -7.60 44.69 -0.36
CA SER A 376 -7.75 46.02 -0.94
C SER A 376 -7.20 46.07 -2.36
N ARG A 377 -8.02 46.59 -3.28
CA ARG A 377 -7.62 47.04 -4.61
C ARG A 377 -6.61 48.19 -4.51
N LEU A 378 -5.54 48.10 -5.29
CA LEU A 378 -4.87 49.26 -5.86
C LEU A 378 -5.10 49.20 -7.37
N SER A 379 -5.97 50.08 -7.85
CA SER A 379 -6.11 50.45 -9.25
C SER A 379 -5.06 51.50 -9.59
N ARG A 380 -4.40 51.34 -10.74
CA ARG A 380 -4.12 52.46 -11.64
C ARG A 380 -4.30 51.98 -13.07
N ASP A 381 -5.20 52.68 -13.74
CA ASP A 381 -5.60 52.51 -15.11
C ASP A 381 -4.57 53.08 -16.10
N ALA A 382 -4.76 52.64 -17.34
CA ALA A 382 -4.52 53.32 -18.62
C ALA A 382 -3.11 53.29 -19.19
N ASP A 383 -2.89 53.18 -20.50
CA ASP A 383 -3.69 52.83 -21.69
C ASP A 383 -2.70 52.93 -22.89
N THR A 384 -3.10 52.39 -24.04
CA THR A 384 -2.65 52.73 -25.42
C THR A 384 -1.40 52.08 -26.03
N GLY A 385 -1.67 51.35 -27.13
CA GLY A 385 -0.89 51.31 -28.39
C GLY A 385 0.42 50.51 -28.37
N SER A 386 0.85 49.79 -29.40
CA SER A 386 0.44 49.63 -30.80
C SER A 386 1.33 48.54 -31.41
N ASP A 387 0.83 47.87 -32.44
CA ASP A 387 1.51 47.13 -33.53
C ASP A 387 3.05 47.09 -33.54
N ALA A 388 3.63 45.89 -33.74
CA ALA A 388 4.55 45.61 -34.85
C ALA A 388 5.07 44.16 -34.85
N GLU A 389 5.24 43.66 -36.07
CA GLU A 389 5.75 42.36 -36.50
C GLU A 389 7.25 42.11 -36.16
N ILE A 390 7.58 40.83 -35.91
CA ILE A 390 8.63 39.96 -36.51
C ILE A 390 9.97 40.65 -36.93
N PRO A 391 11.14 40.13 -36.49
CA PRO A 391 11.79 38.94 -37.09
C PRO A 391 11.79 37.66 -36.25
#